data_AF-A6ZPD3-F1
#
_entry.id   AF-A6ZPD3-F1
#
_cell.length_a   1.000
_cell.length_b   1.000
_cell.length_c   1.000
_cell.angle_alpha   90.00
_cell.angle_beta   90.00
_cell.angle_gamma   90.00
#
_symmetry.space_group_name_H-M   'P 1'
#
loop_
_entity.id
_entity.type
_entity.pdbx_description
1 polymer ?
#
loop_
_entity_poly.entity_id
_entity_poly.type
_entity_poly.pdbx_seq_one_letter_code
_entity_poly.pdbx_strand_id
1 'polypeptide(L)'
;MGFVDFFETYMVGSRVQFKQLDISDWLSLTPRLLILFGYFYLHSFFTAINQFLQFINTNSFCLRLHLLYDRFWSHVPIIGEYKIRLLSRALTYSKLKIIPTLDKVLEAIEIWFQLHLVEMTFEKKKNVQIFITEGSDDLNFFKDSKFQTTLMICNHRSVNDYTLINYLFLKSCPTKFYTKWEFLQKLRKGEDLPEWPQLKFLGWGKMFNFPRLDLLKNIFFKDETLALSSNELRDILERQNNQAITIFPEVNIMSLELSIIQRKLHQDFPFVINFYNLLYPRFKNFTALMAAFSSIKNIKRKKNRNNIIKEARYLFHRELDKLVHKSMKMESSKVSDKTTPPMIVDNSYLLKKKEEISSGKPKVVRINPYIYDVTIIYYRVKYTDSGHDHTNGDLRLHKGYQLEQISPTIFEMIQPEMESENNIKDKDPIVVMVNVKKHQIQPLLAYNDESLEKWLENRWIEKDRLIESLQKNIKIETK
;
A
#
# COMPACT_ATOMS: atom_id res chain seq x y z
N MET A 1 -10.21 -17.02 -0.91
CA MET A 1 -10.19 -16.97 0.57
C MET A 1 -11.36 -16.07 0.98
N GLY A 2 -12.22 -16.51 1.91
CA GLY A 2 -13.32 -15.68 2.39
C GLY A 2 -12.80 -14.49 3.21
N PHE A 3 -13.54 -13.38 3.22
CA PHE A 3 -13.22 -12.20 4.05
C PHE A 3 -13.12 -12.55 5.55
N VAL A 4 -13.99 -13.44 6.02
CA VAL A 4 -13.98 -13.93 7.40
C VAL A 4 -12.70 -14.69 7.69
N ASP A 5 -12.28 -15.60 6.81
CA ASP A 5 -11.04 -16.37 6.96
C ASP A 5 -9.81 -15.45 6.95
N PHE A 6 -9.81 -14.40 6.13
CA PHE A 6 -8.73 -13.41 6.11
C PHE A 6 -8.66 -12.63 7.44
N PHE A 7 -9.79 -12.13 7.93
CA PHE A 7 -9.84 -11.42 9.21
C PHE A 7 -9.44 -12.32 10.37
N GLU A 8 -9.93 -13.55 10.38
CA GLU A 8 -9.61 -14.55 11.39
C GLU A 8 -8.11 -14.87 11.37
N THR A 9 -7.53 -15.13 10.20
CA THR A 9 -6.13 -15.56 10.07
C THR A 9 -5.13 -14.43 10.35
N TYR A 10 -5.37 -13.23 9.81
CA TYR A 10 -4.34 -12.17 9.77
C TYR A 10 -4.59 -11.01 10.74
N MET A 11 -5.84 -10.71 11.09
CA MET A 11 -6.16 -9.61 12.00
C MET A 11 -6.20 -10.12 13.45
N VAL A 12 -6.91 -11.23 13.67
CA VAL A 12 -7.22 -11.74 15.01
C VAL A 12 -6.23 -12.84 15.45
N GLY A 13 -5.91 -13.78 14.57
CA GLY A 13 -5.14 -14.99 14.88
C GLY A 13 -6.02 -16.23 14.99
N SER A 14 -5.39 -17.40 15.10
CA SER A 14 -6.13 -18.67 15.14
C SER A 14 -7.16 -18.68 16.28
N ARG A 15 -8.30 -19.36 16.12
CA ARG A 15 -9.35 -19.47 17.17
C ARG A 15 -8.81 -19.96 18.52
N VAL A 16 -7.69 -20.69 18.49
CA VAL A 16 -7.00 -21.20 19.69
C VAL A 16 -6.38 -20.05 20.48
N GLN A 17 -5.72 -19.10 19.82
CA GLN A 17 -5.17 -17.90 20.46
C GLN A 17 -6.27 -16.98 20.99
N PHE A 18 -7.39 -16.86 20.25
CA PHE A 18 -8.53 -16.05 20.68
C PHE A 18 -9.24 -16.60 21.92
N LYS A 19 -9.35 -17.93 22.04
CA LYS A 19 -9.93 -18.60 23.22
C LYS A 19 -9.02 -18.53 24.46
N GLN A 20 -7.75 -18.23 24.29
CA GLN A 20 -6.78 -18.04 25.37
C GLN A 20 -6.75 -16.61 25.92
N LEU A 21 -7.49 -15.66 25.32
CA LEU A 21 -7.56 -14.28 25.81
C LEU A 21 -8.48 -14.20 27.02
N ASP A 22 -7.92 -13.78 28.15
CA ASP A 22 -8.68 -13.54 29.36
C ASP A 22 -9.56 -12.28 29.25
N ILE A 23 -10.58 -12.18 30.11
CA ILE A 23 -11.46 -11.00 30.19
C ILE A 23 -10.63 -9.72 30.48
N SER A 24 -9.54 -9.84 31.24
CA SER A 24 -8.57 -8.77 31.51
C SER A 24 -7.87 -8.28 30.23
N ASP A 25 -7.48 -9.19 29.34
CA ASP A 25 -6.89 -8.87 28.05
C ASP A 25 -7.86 -8.07 27.18
N TRP A 26 -9.14 -8.47 27.16
CA TRP A 26 -10.18 -7.73 26.46
C TRP A 26 -10.42 -6.32 27.03
N LEU A 27 -10.47 -6.19 28.35
CA LEU A 27 -10.59 -4.88 29.01
C LEU A 27 -9.43 -3.93 28.66
N SER A 28 -8.24 -4.48 28.45
CA SER A 28 -7.04 -3.72 28.11
C SER A 28 -6.91 -3.39 26.61
N LEU A 29 -7.44 -4.25 25.73
CA LEU A 29 -7.37 -4.10 24.27
C LEU A 29 -8.52 -3.24 23.71
N THR A 30 -9.70 -3.31 24.32
CA THR A 30 -10.90 -2.53 23.96
C THR A 30 -10.64 -1.02 23.85
N PRO A 31 -10.00 -0.33 24.82
CA PRO A 31 -9.76 1.11 24.70
C PRO A 31 -8.85 1.47 23.51
N ARG A 32 -7.84 0.63 23.20
CA ARG A 32 -6.95 0.83 22.04
C ARG A 32 -7.72 0.71 20.73
N LEU A 33 -8.58 -0.29 20.61
CA LEU A 33 -9.47 -0.45 19.45
C LEU A 33 -10.46 0.71 19.32
N LEU A 34 -11.04 1.18 20.44
CA LEU A 34 -11.95 2.33 20.44
C LEU A 34 -11.25 3.60 19.94
N ILE A 35 -9.98 3.82 20.30
CA ILE A 35 -9.21 4.97 19.79
C ILE A 35 -9.00 4.86 18.27
N LEU A 36 -8.61 3.69 17.77
CA LEU A 36 -8.43 3.44 16.33
C LEU A 36 -9.74 3.61 15.56
N PHE A 37 -10.84 3.08 16.10
CA PHE A 37 -12.17 3.24 15.52
C PHE A 37 -12.65 4.69 15.56
N GLY A 38 -12.31 5.43 16.62
CA GLY A 38 -12.58 6.87 16.73
C GLY A 38 -11.95 7.68 15.60
N TYR A 39 -10.69 7.38 15.23
CA TYR A 39 -10.06 8.01 14.06
C TYR A 39 -10.75 7.65 12.75
N PHE A 40 -11.15 6.39 12.57
CA PHE A 40 -11.91 5.95 11.39
C PHE A 40 -13.25 6.68 11.27
N TYR A 41 -13.98 6.82 12.38
CA TYR A 41 -15.24 7.54 12.42
C TYR A 41 -15.05 9.04 12.09
N LEU A 42 -14.10 9.70 12.74
CA LEU A 42 -13.78 11.11 12.50
C LEU A 42 -13.38 11.36 11.04
N HIS A 43 -12.49 10.52 10.49
CA HIS A 43 -12.06 10.62 9.09
C HIS A 43 -13.24 10.47 8.13
N SER A 44 -14.10 9.47 8.37
CA SER A 44 -15.29 9.22 7.55
C SER A 44 -16.28 10.40 7.61
N PHE A 45 -16.49 10.97 8.79
CA PHE A 45 -17.34 12.14 9.00
C PHE A 45 -16.83 13.37 8.23
N PHE A 46 -15.55 13.71 8.38
CA PHE A 46 -14.96 14.86 7.66
C PHE A 46 -14.88 14.61 6.15
N THR A 47 -14.67 13.37 5.72
CA THR A 47 -14.68 13.01 4.29
C THR A 47 -16.08 13.22 3.71
N ALA A 48 -17.14 12.81 4.42
CA ALA A 48 -18.52 13.04 3.99
C ALA A 48 -18.84 14.54 3.87
N ILE A 49 -18.40 15.36 4.83
CA ILE A 49 -18.54 16.83 4.76
C ILE A 49 -17.78 17.40 3.56
N ASN A 50 -16.54 16.97 3.33
CA ASN A 50 -15.73 17.47 2.23
C ASN A 50 -16.35 17.11 0.87
N GLN A 51 -16.79 15.86 0.70
CA GLN A 51 -17.50 15.40 -0.51
C GLN A 51 -18.81 16.16 -0.72
N PHE A 52 -19.56 16.44 0.34
CA PHE A 52 -20.79 17.24 0.26
C PHE A 52 -20.51 18.69 -0.18
N LEU A 53 -19.48 19.32 0.37
CA LEU A 53 -19.08 20.68 -0.03
C LEU A 53 -18.56 20.73 -1.47
N GLN A 54 -17.80 19.72 -1.90
CA GLN A 54 -17.37 19.58 -3.29
C GLN A 54 -18.57 19.40 -4.21
N PHE A 55 -19.51 18.52 -3.86
CA PHE A 55 -20.74 18.29 -4.61
C PHE A 55 -21.55 19.58 -4.80
N ILE A 56 -21.71 20.39 -3.75
CA ILE A 56 -22.39 21.69 -3.84
C ILE A 56 -21.68 22.62 -4.82
N ASN A 57 -20.34 22.64 -4.80
CA ASN A 57 -19.55 23.59 -5.58
C ASN A 57 -19.32 23.16 -7.04
N THR A 58 -19.40 21.88 -7.38
CA THR A 58 -19.06 21.36 -8.72
C THR A 58 -20.24 20.79 -9.48
N ASN A 59 -21.29 20.29 -8.81
CA ASN A 59 -22.36 19.60 -9.49
C ASN A 59 -23.22 20.56 -10.34
N SER A 60 -23.41 20.20 -11.60
CA SER A 60 -24.29 20.89 -12.55
C SER A 60 -25.71 21.14 -12.01
N PHE A 61 -26.27 20.22 -11.21
CA PHE A 61 -27.58 20.41 -10.59
C PHE A 61 -27.57 21.54 -9.55
N CYS A 62 -26.56 21.56 -8.67
CA CYS A 62 -26.39 22.61 -7.66
C CYS A 62 -26.13 23.97 -8.31
N LEU A 63 -25.37 24.01 -9.41
CA LEU A 63 -25.16 25.22 -10.21
C LEU A 63 -26.47 25.72 -10.83
N ARG A 64 -27.35 24.83 -11.32
CA ARG A 64 -28.68 25.21 -11.80
C ARG A 64 -29.58 25.74 -10.69
N LEU A 65 -29.55 25.11 -9.50
CA LEU A 65 -30.26 25.63 -8.33
C LEU A 65 -29.74 27.00 -7.92
N HIS A 66 -28.43 27.23 -8.00
CA HIS A 66 -27.83 28.54 -7.74
C HIS A 66 -28.35 29.60 -8.73
N LEU A 67 -28.44 29.27 -10.02
CA LEU A 67 -29.02 30.18 -11.02
C LEU A 67 -30.50 30.48 -10.77
N LEU A 68 -31.28 29.50 -10.31
CA LEU A 68 -32.68 29.69 -9.94
C LEU A 68 -32.82 30.56 -8.68
N TYR A 69 -31.94 30.36 -7.70
CA TYR A 69 -31.86 31.17 -6.50
C TYR A 69 -31.54 32.63 -6.85
N ASP A 70 -30.54 32.85 -7.70
CA ASP A 70 -30.14 34.18 -8.14
C ASP A 70 -31.28 34.89 -8.89
N ARG A 71 -31.99 34.16 -9.79
CA ARG A 71 -33.18 34.68 -10.47
C ARG A 71 -34.33 34.97 -9.49
N PHE A 72 -34.55 34.14 -8.48
CA PHE A 72 -35.63 34.39 -7.51
C PHE A 72 -35.34 35.68 -6.71
N TRP A 73 -34.13 35.80 -6.17
CA TRP A 73 -33.74 36.94 -5.36
C TRP A 73 -33.53 38.23 -6.17
N SER A 74 -33.24 38.15 -7.47
CA SER A 74 -33.12 39.36 -8.32
C SER A 74 -34.44 40.13 -8.45
N HIS A 75 -35.59 39.52 -8.14
CA HIS A 75 -36.90 40.19 -8.16
C HIS A 75 -37.22 40.97 -6.88
N VAL A 76 -36.44 40.78 -5.80
CA VAL A 76 -36.64 41.46 -4.52
C VAL A 76 -35.62 42.60 -4.40
N PRO A 77 -36.01 43.88 -4.50
CA PRO A 77 -35.08 44.99 -4.39
C PRO A 77 -34.40 45.02 -3.02
N ILE A 78 -33.12 45.43 -2.99
CA ILE A 78 -32.26 45.62 -1.81
C ILE A 78 -31.89 44.31 -1.07
N ILE A 79 -32.86 43.52 -0.61
CA ILE A 79 -32.62 42.28 0.14
C ILE A 79 -32.07 41.17 -0.78
N GLY A 80 -32.54 41.15 -2.03
CA GLY A 80 -32.12 40.18 -3.04
C GLY A 80 -30.63 40.25 -3.36
N GLU A 81 -30.11 41.44 -3.64
CA GLU A 81 -28.68 41.64 -3.91
C GLU A 81 -27.80 41.21 -2.73
N TYR A 82 -28.22 41.50 -1.50
CA TYR A 82 -27.48 41.09 -0.31
C TYR A 82 -27.42 39.56 -0.19
N LYS A 83 -28.53 38.87 -0.39
CA LYS A 83 -28.61 37.40 -0.33
C LYS A 83 -27.78 36.72 -1.43
N ILE A 84 -27.81 37.24 -2.66
CA ILE A 84 -26.99 36.75 -3.78
C ILE A 84 -25.49 36.92 -3.46
N ARG A 85 -25.08 38.11 -3.00
CA ARG A 85 -23.67 38.34 -2.61
C ARG A 85 -23.24 37.45 -1.45
N LEU A 86 -24.11 37.23 -0.47
CA LEU A 86 -23.82 36.35 0.67
C LEU A 86 -23.58 34.91 0.21
N LEU A 87 -24.46 34.37 -0.64
CA LEU A 87 -24.33 33.01 -1.16
C LEU A 87 -23.08 32.85 -2.02
N SER A 88 -22.83 33.78 -2.95
CA SER A 88 -21.63 33.79 -3.79
C SER A 88 -20.34 33.85 -2.96
N ARG A 89 -20.31 34.71 -1.92
CA ARG A 89 -19.20 34.78 -0.97
C ARG A 89 -19.04 33.47 -0.20
N ALA A 90 -20.13 32.86 0.26
CA ALA A 90 -20.10 31.59 0.99
C ALA A 90 -19.56 30.44 0.12
N LEU A 91 -20.00 30.33 -1.14
CA LEU A 91 -19.51 29.32 -2.09
C LEU A 91 -18.03 29.53 -2.43
N THR A 92 -17.64 30.78 -2.68
CA THR A 92 -16.24 31.13 -2.96
C THR A 92 -15.33 30.86 -1.75
N TYR A 93 -15.79 31.22 -0.54
CA TYR A 93 -15.10 30.93 0.71
C TYR A 93 -15.00 29.43 0.97
N SER A 94 -16.07 28.68 0.70
CA SER A 94 -16.09 27.22 0.79
C SER A 94 -15.03 26.60 -0.11
N LYS A 95 -14.99 27.02 -1.38
CA LYS A 95 -14.05 26.51 -2.39
C LYS A 95 -12.60 26.86 -2.10
N LEU A 96 -12.32 28.09 -1.70
CA LEU A 96 -10.94 28.59 -1.56
C LEU A 96 -10.33 28.31 -0.18
N LYS A 97 -11.15 28.23 0.87
CA LYS A 97 -10.66 28.11 2.24
C LYS A 97 -11.13 26.85 2.94
N ILE A 98 -12.44 26.57 2.96
CA ILE A 98 -12.98 25.43 3.73
C ILE A 98 -12.49 24.10 3.17
N ILE A 99 -12.65 23.85 1.86
CA ILE A 99 -12.23 22.58 1.24
C ILE A 99 -10.72 22.32 1.46
N PRO A 100 -9.80 23.25 1.14
CA PRO A 100 -8.38 23.03 1.41
C PRO A 100 -8.05 22.83 2.90
N THR A 101 -8.74 23.51 3.82
CA THR A 101 -8.53 23.27 5.26
C THR A 101 -9.03 21.90 5.70
N LEU A 102 -10.16 21.42 5.16
CA LEU A 102 -10.67 20.07 5.43
C LEU A 102 -9.72 19.01 4.90
N ASP A 103 -9.15 19.20 3.71
CA ASP A 103 -8.13 18.30 3.17
C ASP A 103 -6.93 18.19 4.13
N LYS A 104 -6.42 19.32 4.64
CA LYS A 104 -5.34 19.32 5.65
C LYS A 104 -5.73 18.66 6.98
N VAL A 105 -6.98 18.81 7.42
CA VAL A 105 -7.50 18.14 8.62
C VAL A 105 -7.57 16.62 8.41
N LEU A 106 -8.01 16.17 7.24
CA LEU A 106 -8.04 14.75 6.87
C LEU A 106 -6.63 14.17 6.85
N GLU A 107 -5.66 14.87 6.27
CA GLU A 107 -4.24 14.47 6.30
C GLU A 107 -3.70 14.36 7.73
N ALA A 108 -4.06 15.31 8.61
CA ALA A 108 -3.68 15.27 10.03
C ALA A 108 -4.23 14.05 10.75
N ILE A 109 -5.50 13.72 10.53
CA ILE A 109 -6.15 12.54 11.12
C ILE A 109 -5.45 11.26 10.65
N GLU A 110 -5.10 11.16 9.36
CA GLU A 110 -4.35 10.00 8.83
C GLU A 110 -2.98 9.85 9.50
N ILE A 111 -2.24 10.94 9.67
CA ILE A 111 -0.92 10.91 10.32
C ILE A 111 -1.03 10.55 11.79
N TRP A 112 -1.98 11.14 12.54
CA TRP A 112 -2.19 10.80 13.95
C TRP A 112 -2.64 9.35 14.15
N PHE A 113 -3.46 8.83 13.23
CA PHE A 113 -3.81 7.42 13.23
C PHE A 113 -2.54 6.55 13.08
N GLN A 114 -1.67 6.87 12.12
CA GLN A 114 -0.43 6.12 11.90
C GLN A 114 0.55 6.23 13.08
N LEU A 115 0.74 7.43 13.63
CA LEU A 115 1.56 7.63 14.83
C LEU A 115 1.06 6.79 16.00
N HIS A 116 -0.25 6.81 16.26
CA HIS A 116 -0.81 6.04 17.36
C HIS A 116 -0.70 4.54 17.13
N LEU A 117 -0.92 4.08 15.90
CA LEU A 117 -0.79 2.67 15.53
C LEU A 117 0.66 2.19 15.67
N VAL A 118 1.64 3.00 15.27
CA VAL A 118 3.07 2.75 15.45
C VAL A 118 3.47 2.74 16.92
N GLU A 119 2.99 3.70 17.71
CA GLU A 119 3.23 3.75 19.16
C GLU A 119 2.73 2.48 19.86
N MET A 120 1.54 2.01 19.49
CA MET A 120 0.91 0.82 20.10
C MET A 120 1.59 -0.49 19.70
N THR A 121 2.17 -0.56 18.50
CA THR A 121 2.72 -1.81 17.94
C THR A 121 4.23 -1.96 18.14
N PHE A 122 4.99 -0.85 18.15
CA PHE A 122 6.45 -0.90 18.18
C PHE A 122 7.07 -0.03 19.28
N GLU A 123 6.73 1.25 19.42
CA GLU A 123 7.49 2.14 20.34
C GLU A 123 7.26 1.85 21.82
N LYS A 124 6.03 1.48 22.22
CA LYS A 124 5.67 1.21 23.63
C LYS A 124 5.73 -0.27 24.01
N LYS A 125 6.11 -1.15 23.08
CA LYS A 125 6.20 -2.60 23.27
C LYS A 125 7.63 -2.98 23.70
N LYS A 126 7.81 -3.59 24.87
CA LYS A 126 9.11 -4.13 25.30
C LYS A 126 9.37 -5.51 24.69
N ASN A 127 8.32 -6.25 24.37
CA ASN A 127 8.35 -7.61 23.82
C ASN A 127 8.59 -7.66 22.30
N VAL A 128 8.66 -6.51 21.63
CA VAL A 128 8.95 -6.41 20.20
C VAL A 128 10.25 -5.64 20.02
N GLN A 129 11.26 -6.28 19.45
CA GLN A 129 12.55 -5.66 19.18
C GLN A 129 12.81 -5.60 17.67
N ILE A 130 13.15 -4.40 17.18
CA ILE A 130 13.47 -4.19 15.76
C ILE A 130 14.98 -4.09 15.61
N PHE A 131 15.56 -5.01 14.85
CA PHE A 131 16.96 -5.03 14.48
C PHE A 131 17.12 -4.65 13.02
N ILE A 132 17.98 -3.66 12.78
CA ILE A 132 18.41 -3.29 11.44
C ILE A 132 19.71 -4.05 11.18
N THR A 133 19.76 -4.83 10.10
CA THR A 133 20.91 -5.71 9.82
C THR A 133 22.17 -4.91 9.48
N GLU A 134 23.33 -5.45 9.87
CA GLU A 134 24.63 -4.87 9.52
C GLU A 134 24.79 -4.76 7.99
N GLY A 135 25.19 -3.59 7.51
CA GLY A 135 25.26 -3.29 6.07
C GLY A 135 23.96 -2.74 5.45
N SER A 136 22.93 -2.47 6.25
CA SER A 136 21.75 -1.74 5.78
C SER A 136 22.08 -0.30 5.39
N ASP A 137 21.47 0.17 4.31
CA ASP A 137 21.52 1.57 3.91
C ASP A 137 20.55 2.45 4.71
N ASP A 138 20.97 3.68 5.06
CA ASP A 138 20.09 4.65 5.72
C ASP A 138 18.93 5.13 4.84
N LEU A 139 17.72 5.23 5.40
CA LEU A 139 16.55 5.76 4.71
C LEU A 139 16.59 7.30 4.64
N ASN A 140 16.96 7.84 3.47
CA ASN A 140 17.02 9.28 3.22
C ASN A 140 15.91 9.73 2.26
N PHE A 141 14.90 10.40 2.81
CA PHE A 141 13.76 10.93 2.05
C PHE A 141 13.86 12.43 1.72
N PHE A 142 14.83 13.12 2.33
CA PHE A 142 14.99 14.57 2.24
C PHE A 142 16.29 14.91 1.52
N LYS A 143 16.21 15.92 0.63
CA LYS A 143 17.37 16.57 0.04
C LYS A 143 17.22 18.08 0.22
N ASP A 144 18.21 18.72 0.83
CA ASP A 144 18.20 20.16 1.12
C ASP A 144 16.94 20.60 1.89
N SER A 145 16.58 19.84 2.94
CA SER A 145 15.37 20.03 3.76
C SER A 145 14.04 19.94 2.99
N LYS A 146 14.04 19.45 1.74
CA LYS A 146 12.84 19.26 0.93
C LYS A 146 12.58 17.77 0.75
N PHE A 147 11.34 17.37 1.04
CA PHE A 147 10.89 15.99 0.88
C PHE A 147 10.82 15.62 -0.61
N GLN A 148 11.30 14.41 -0.93
CA GLN A 148 11.34 13.89 -2.30
C GLN A 148 10.38 12.72 -2.47
N THR A 149 9.76 12.64 -3.64
CA THR A 149 8.98 11.48 -4.06
C THR A 149 9.90 10.27 -4.14
N THR A 150 9.69 9.31 -3.25
CA THR A 150 10.60 8.18 -3.04
C THR A 150 9.84 6.88 -3.23
N LEU A 151 10.46 5.90 -3.91
CA LEU A 151 9.89 4.57 -4.09
C LEU A 151 10.54 3.59 -3.12
N MET A 152 9.72 2.83 -2.41
CA MET A 152 10.13 1.69 -1.61
C MET A 152 9.48 0.42 -2.15
N ILE A 153 10.27 -0.64 -2.29
CA ILE A 153 9.78 -1.97 -2.65
C ILE A 153 10.04 -2.92 -1.47
N CYS A 154 9.01 -3.66 -1.07
CA CYS A 154 9.06 -4.50 0.12
C CYS A 154 8.45 -5.89 -0.15
N ASN A 155 8.96 -6.92 0.53
CA ASN A 155 8.26 -8.20 0.64
C ASN A 155 7.05 -8.07 1.58
N HIS A 156 6.08 -8.98 1.49
CA HIS A 156 4.88 -8.94 2.31
C HIS A 156 4.67 -10.24 3.10
N ARG A 157 4.95 -10.17 4.40
CA ARG A 157 4.90 -11.31 5.34
C ARG A 157 3.85 -11.17 6.44
N SER A 158 3.39 -9.97 6.72
CA SER A 158 2.33 -9.72 7.69
C SER A 158 1.59 -8.43 7.36
N VAL A 159 0.33 -8.32 7.79
CA VAL A 159 -0.38 -7.04 7.75
C VAL A 159 0.35 -5.98 8.60
N ASN A 160 1.17 -6.39 9.56
CA ASN A 160 2.04 -5.50 10.33
C ASN A 160 3.17 -4.85 9.49
N ASP A 161 3.39 -5.27 8.24
CA ASP A 161 4.35 -4.61 7.34
C ASP A 161 3.91 -3.18 7.02
N TYR A 162 2.60 -2.94 6.91
CA TYR A 162 2.05 -1.60 6.69
C TYR A 162 2.40 -0.66 7.86
N THR A 163 2.32 -1.14 9.09
CA THR A 163 2.70 -0.38 10.29
C THR A 163 4.20 -0.25 10.44
N LEU A 164 4.96 -1.31 10.15
CA LEU A 164 6.42 -1.31 10.26
C LEU A 164 7.06 -0.34 9.27
N ILE A 165 6.60 -0.30 8.01
CA ILE A 165 7.08 0.68 7.02
C ILE A 165 6.75 2.11 7.51
N ASN A 166 5.55 2.34 8.07
CA ASN A 166 5.21 3.63 8.67
C ASN A 166 6.17 3.98 9.82
N TYR A 167 6.49 3.03 10.71
CA TYR A 167 7.47 3.23 11.78
C TYR A 167 8.85 3.65 11.23
N LEU A 168 9.38 2.89 10.26
CA LEU A 168 10.68 3.18 9.64
C LEU A 168 10.68 4.56 8.95
N PHE A 169 9.59 4.90 8.26
CA PHE A 169 9.41 6.19 7.61
C PHE A 169 9.39 7.35 8.62
N LEU A 170 8.57 7.24 9.68
CA LEU A 170 8.41 8.27 10.69
C LEU A 170 9.70 8.49 11.49
N LYS A 171 10.40 7.41 11.85
CA LYS A 171 11.70 7.47 12.54
C LYS A 171 12.78 8.17 11.70
N SER A 172 12.71 8.04 10.38
CA SER A 172 13.65 8.66 9.44
C SER A 172 13.29 10.10 9.09
N CYS A 173 12.11 10.59 9.50
CA CYS A 173 11.69 11.96 9.23
C CYS A 173 12.27 12.93 10.29
N PRO A 174 13.00 13.99 9.89
CA PRO A 174 13.52 14.99 10.83
C PRO A 174 12.43 15.93 11.37
N THR A 175 11.21 15.86 10.81
CA THR A 175 10.11 16.76 11.14
C THR A 175 9.40 16.33 12.42
N LYS A 176 9.37 17.19 13.44
CA LYS A 176 8.49 17.02 14.60
C LYS A 176 7.04 17.20 14.20
N PHE A 177 6.21 16.19 14.42
CA PHE A 177 4.77 16.28 14.25
C PHE A 177 4.16 17.09 15.40
N TYR A 178 3.19 17.95 15.08
CA TYR A 178 2.51 18.76 16.10
C TYR A 178 1.59 17.91 16.96
N THR A 179 1.45 18.33 18.22
CA THR A 179 0.36 17.82 19.05
C THR A 179 -1.00 18.25 18.49
N LYS A 180 -2.06 17.51 18.84
CA LYS A 180 -3.44 17.84 18.40
C LYS A 180 -3.83 19.28 18.75
N TRP A 181 -3.42 19.74 19.92
CA TRP A 181 -3.69 21.10 20.41
C TRP A 181 -2.93 22.17 19.63
N GLU A 182 -1.64 21.97 19.38
CA GLU A 182 -0.84 22.89 18.56
C GLU A 182 -1.41 23.02 17.15
N PHE A 183 -1.81 21.91 16.54
CA PHE A 183 -2.45 21.91 15.22
C PHE A 183 -3.75 22.74 15.23
N LEU A 184 -4.63 22.52 16.21
CA LEU A 184 -5.88 23.29 16.35
C LEU A 184 -5.62 24.78 16.59
N GLN A 185 -4.60 25.12 17.37
CA GLN A 185 -4.21 26.52 17.59
C GLN A 185 -3.72 27.19 16.30
N LYS A 186 -2.87 26.51 15.52
CA LYS A 186 -2.39 27.01 14.23
C LYS A 186 -3.52 27.16 13.21
N LEU A 187 -4.43 26.18 13.16
CA LEU A 187 -5.62 26.24 12.31
C LEU A 187 -6.51 27.44 12.69
N ARG A 188 -6.71 27.69 13.99
CA ARG A 188 -7.49 28.84 14.49
C ARG A 188 -6.83 30.18 14.18
N LYS A 189 -5.49 30.24 14.26
CA LYS A 189 -4.71 31.45 13.92
C LYS A 189 -4.62 31.70 12.41
N GLY A 190 -4.98 30.72 11.58
CA GLY A 190 -4.91 30.84 10.12
C GLY A 190 -3.49 30.85 9.58
N GLU A 191 -2.53 30.30 10.34
CA GLU A 191 -1.15 30.12 9.89
C GLU A 191 -1.08 29.06 8.78
N ASP A 192 -0.11 29.20 7.88
CA ASP A 192 0.17 28.17 6.88
C ASP A 192 0.63 26.89 7.58
N LEU A 193 -0.27 25.91 7.63
CA LEU A 193 0.03 24.56 8.10
C LEU A 193 1.13 23.96 7.20
N PRO A 194 2.24 23.48 7.79
CA PRO A 194 3.34 22.92 7.03
C PRO A 194 2.93 21.62 6.35
N GLU A 195 3.55 21.37 5.20
CA GLU A 195 3.35 20.14 4.45
C GLU A 195 4.06 18.99 5.18
N TRP A 196 3.30 18.07 5.74
CA TRP A 196 3.86 16.88 6.37
C TRP A 196 4.26 15.85 5.31
N PRO A 197 5.40 15.16 5.51
CA PRO A 197 5.81 14.08 4.63
C PRO A 197 4.80 12.94 4.73
N GLN A 198 4.30 12.47 3.58
CA GLN A 198 3.29 11.42 3.52
C GLN A 198 3.87 10.14 2.93
N LEU A 199 3.61 9.02 3.60
CA LEU A 199 3.75 7.67 3.06
C LEU A 199 2.41 7.23 2.47
N LYS A 200 2.43 6.57 1.31
CA LYS A 200 1.28 5.93 0.67
C LYS A 200 1.68 4.55 0.13
N PHE A 201 0.82 3.55 0.32
CA PHE A 201 0.91 2.23 -0.27
C PHE A 201 0.15 2.18 -1.58
N LEU A 202 0.69 1.48 -2.57
CA LEU A 202 0.06 1.26 -3.87
C LEU A 202 -0.39 -0.20 -3.98
N GLY A 203 -1.72 -0.41 -4.03
CA GLY A 203 -2.34 -1.73 -4.13
C GLY A 203 -3.86 -1.62 -4.33
N TRP A 204 -4.53 -2.71 -4.73
CA TRP A 204 -5.99 -2.74 -4.95
C TRP A 204 -6.51 -1.58 -5.83
N GLY A 205 -5.70 -1.15 -6.80
CA GLY A 205 -5.99 -0.03 -7.70
C GLY A 205 -6.15 1.33 -7.01
N LYS A 206 -5.54 1.55 -5.83
CA LYS A 206 -5.56 2.83 -5.11
C LYS A 206 -4.22 3.12 -4.42
N MET A 207 -3.98 4.41 -4.16
CA MET A 207 -2.93 4.87 -3.24
C MET A 207 -3.57 5.15 -1.87
N PHE A 208 -3.10 4.48 -0.83
CA PHE A 208 -3.69 4.57 0.50
C PHE A 208 -2.64 4.50 1.61
N ASN A 209 -2.90 5.14 2.74
CA ASN A 209 -2.19 4.90 4.00
C ASN A 209 -3.17 4.93 5.17
N PHE A 210 -4.44 4.72 4.89
CA PHE A 210 -5.51 4.75 5.86
C PHE A 210 -6.62 3.84 5.35
N PRO A 211 -7.22 3.01 6.22
CA PRO A 211 -8.28 2.09 5.82
C PRO A 211 -9.57 2.86 5.56
N ARG A 212 -9.72 3.47 4.38
CA ARG A 212 -10.96 4.15 3.97
C ARG A 212 -12.03 3.12 3.58
N LEU A 213 -13.31 3.46 3.73
CA LEU A 213 -14.43 2.61 3.26
C LEU A 213 -14.29 2.20 1.79
N ASP A 214 -13.85 3.16 0.98
CA ASP A 214 -13.56 3.01 -0.43
C ASP A 214 -12.41 2.04 -0.76
N LEU A 215 -11.47 1.86 0.17
CA LEU A 215 -10.42 0.87 0.08
C LEU A 215 -10.96 -0.50 0.45
N LEU A 216 -11.72 -0.59 1.56
CA LEU A 216 -12.36 -1.83 1.99
C LEU A 216 -13.27 -2.41 0.91
N LYS A 217 -14.02 -1.54 0.22
CA LYS A 217 -14.80 -1.92 -0.97
C LYS A 217 -13.91 -2.49 -2.08
N ASN A 218 -12.77 -1.85 -2.38
CA ASN A 218 -11.85 -2.37 -3.38
C ASN A 218 -11.26 -3.73 -2.97
N ILE A 219 -10.86 -3.89 -1.71
CA ILE A 219 -10.35 -5.16 -1.18
C ILE A 219 -11.39 -6.28 -1.34
N PHE A 220 -12.68 -5.96 -1.19
CA PHE A 220 -13.75 -6.95 -1.30
C PHE A 220 -14.10 -7.32 -2.75
N PHE A 221 -14.15 -6.33 -3.65
CA PHE A 221 -14.69 -6.53 -5.00
C PHE A 221 -13.64 -6.62 -6.11
N LYS A 222 -12.38 -6.25 -5.85
CA LYS A 222 -11.33 -6.16 -6.86
C LYS A 222 -10.13 -6.99 -6.47
N ASP A 223 -9.46 -7.53 -7.47
CA ASP A 223 -8.18 -8.20 -7.28
C ASP A 223 -7.12 -7.20 -6.82
N GLU A 224 -6.27 -7.62 -5.91
CA GLU A 224 -5.11 -6.85 -5.42
C GLU A 224 -4.16 -6.45 -6.55
N THR A 225 -4.11 -7.27 -7.60
CA THR A 225 -3.28 -7.04 -8.79
C THR A 225 -3.76 -5.90 -9.68
N LEU A 226 -4.91 -5.29 -9.36
CA LEU A 226 -5.42 -4.13 -10.09
C LEU A 226 -4.42 -2.97 -9.96
N ALA A 227 -3.83 -2.59 -11.08
CA ALA A 227 -2.89 -1.48 -11.15
C ALA A 227 -3.58 -0.17 -11.55
N LEU A 228 -3.09 0.93 -10.98
CA LEU A 228 -3.41 2.27 -11.46
C LEU A 228 -2.71 2.51 -12.80
N SER A 229 -3.38 3.24 -13.70
CA SER A 229 -2.74 3.60 -14.97
C SER A 229 -1.63 4.62 -14.75
N SER A 230 -0.63 4.64 -15.64
CA SER A 230 0.49 5.59 -15.56
C SER A 230 0.04 7.05 -15.59
N ASN A 231 -1.03 7.35 -16.35
CA ASN A 231 -1.60 8.70 -16.44
C ASN A 231 -2.29 9.10 -15.12
N GLU A 232 -3.08 8.22 -14.52
CA GLU A 232 -3.70 8.48 -13.22
C GLU A 232 -2.63 8.68 -12.13
N LEU A 233 -1.58 7.86 -12.10
CA LEU A 233 -0.47 8.00 -11.16
C LEU A 233 0.27 9.33 -11.36
N ARG A 234 0.50 9.73 -12.62
CA ARG A 234 1.09 11.02 -12.94
C ARG A 234 0.23 12.17 -12.42
N ASP A 235 -1.07 12.13 -12.69
CA ASP A 235 -2.01 13.17 -12.26
C ASP A 235 -2.06 13.27 -10.72
N ILE A 236 -2.02 12.13 -10.03
CA ILE A 236 -1.96 12.08 -8.56
C ILE A 236 -0.66 12.73 -8.07
N LEU A 237 0.48 12.35 -8.64
CA LEU A 237 1.80 12.87 -8.26
C LEU A 237 1.96 14.36 -8.56
N GLU A 238 1.43 14.86 -9.67
CA GLU A 238 1.51 16.28 -10.05
C GLU A 238 0.56 17.17 -9.22
N ARG A 239 -0.57 16.62 -8.75
CA ARG A 239 -1.55 17.35 -7.91
C ARG A 239 -1.20 17.34 -6.44
N GLN A 240 -0.73 16.20 -5.95
CA GLN A 240 -0.36 16.01 -4.55
C GLN A 240 1.08 16.46 -4.31
N ASN A 241 1.44 16.65 -3.04
CA ASN A 241 2.82 16.94 -2.68
C ASN A 241 3.72 15.73 -2.92
N ASN A 242 5.04 15.91 -2.81
CA ASN A 242 5.96 14.79 -2.86
C ASN A 242 5.55 13.74 -1.81
N GLN A 243 5.62 12.46 -2.18
CA GLN A 243 5.14 11.33 -1.38
C GLN A 243 6.14 10.19 -1.39
N ALA A 244 6.30 9.52 -0.26
CA ALA A 244 6.92 8.21 -0.22
C ALA A 244 5.89 7.16 -0.63
N ILE A 245 6.22 6.36 -1.65
CA ILE A 245 5.35 5.35 -2.22
C ILE A 245 5.95 3.98 -1.94
N THR A 246 5.21 3.14 -1.24
CA THR A 246 5.60 1.75 -0.98
C THR A 246 4.75 0.81 -1.81
N ILE A 247 5.40 -0.15 -2.46
CA ILE A 247 4.75 -1.23 -3.20
C ILE A 247 5.13 -2.56 -2.54
N PHE A 248 4.14 -3.44 -2.42
CA PHE A 248 4.34 -4.87 -2.18
C PHE A 248 4.14 -5.59 -3.52
N PRO A 249 5.21 -6.03 -4.20
CA PRO A 249 5.04 -6.79 -5.42
C PRO A 249 4.42 -8.17 -5.19
N GLU A 250 4.40 -8.69 -3.96
CA GLU A 250 3.72 -9.93 -3.61
C GLU A 250 2.22 -9.67 -3.40
N VAL A 251 1.35 -10.56 -3.93
CA VAL A 251 -0.12 -10.40 -3.89
C VAL A 251 -0.72 -10.86 -2.57
N ASN A 252 0.02 -11.60 -1.76
CA ASN A 252 -0.54 -12.17 -0.56
C ASN A 252 0.54 -12.23 0.50
N ILE A 253 0.09 -12.23 1.74
CA ILE A 253 0.94 -12.62 2.85
C ILE A 253 1.35 -14.07 2.62
N MET A 254 2.65 -14.34 2.73
CA MET A 254 3.17 -15.69 2.59
C MET A 254 2.63 -16.59 3.72
N SER A 255 1.70 -17.48 3.39
CA SER A 255 1.20 -18.54 4.27
C SER A 255 1.79 -19.90 3.88
N LEU A 256 1.74 -20.87 4.81
CA LEU A 256 2.18 -22.25 4.54
C LEU A 256 1.42 -22.86 3.36
N GLU A 257 0.10 -22.68 3.30
CA GLU A 257 -0.74 -23.18 2.21
C GLU A 257 -0.32 -22.60 0.86
N LEU A 258 -0.13 -21.29 0.78
CA LEU A 258 0.31 -20.62 -0.44
C LEU A 258 1.71 -21.05 -0.84
N SER A 259 2.61 -21.27 0.12
CA SER A 259 3.94 -21.78 -0.15
C SER A 259 3.92 -23.19 -0.75
N ILE A 260 3.02 -24.06 -0.28
CA ILE A 260 2.83 -25.42 -0.81
C ILE A 260 2.24 -25.36 -2.21
N ILE A 261 1.21 -24.53 -2.42
CA ILE A 261 0.58 -24.33 -3.73
C ILE A 261 1.61 -23.80 -4.74
N GLN A 262 2.39 -22.79 -4.35
CA GLN A 262 3.44 -22.23 -5.20
C GLN A 262 4.48 -23.29 -5.56
N ARG A 263 4.97 -24.07 -4.58
CA ARG A 263 5.92 -25.16 -4.83
C ARG A 263 5.37 -26.20 -5.79
N LYS A 264 4.09 -26.55 -5.67
CA LYS A 264 3.43 -27.48 -6.59
C LYS A 264 3.33 -26.91 -8.00
N LEU A 265 2.89 -25.65 -8.15
CA LEU A 265 2.84 -24.98 -9.45
C LEU A 265 4.23 -24.88 -10.09
N HIS A 266 5.26 -24.64 -9.29
CA HIS A 266 6.64 -24.57 -9.77
C HIS A 266 7.20 -25.93 -10.23
N GLN A 267 6.75 -27.04 -9.62
CA GLN A 267 7.07 -28.37 -10.13
C GLN A 267 6.46 -28.61 -11.51
N ASP A 268 5.26 -28.08 -11.74
CA ASP A 268 4.56 -28.18 -13.03
C ASP A 268 5.15 -27.26 -14.12
N PHE A 269 5.78 -26.14 -13.73
CA PHE A 269 6.36 -25.15 -14.63
C PHE A 269 7.86 -24.88 -14.37
N PRO A 270 8.78 -25.74 -14.88
CA PRO A 270 10.21 -25.68 -14.56
C PRO A 270 10.95 -24.44 -15.10
N PHE A 271 10.32 -23.66 -15.96
CA PHE A 271 10.89 -22.42 -16.50
C PHE A 271 10.64 -21.19 -15.61
N VAL A 272 9.85 -21.33 -14.54
CA VAL A 272 9.59 -20.27 -13.56
C VAL A 272 10.63 -20.34 -12.45
N ILE A 273 11.10 -19.18 -12.00
CA ILE A 273 12.09 -19.11 -10.91
C ILE A 273 11.44 -19.54 -9.58
N ASN A 274 12.15 -20.41 -8.88
CA ASN A 274 11.71 -20.92 -7.58
C ASN A 274 12.13 -19.99 -6.45
N PHE A 275 11.13 -19.50 -5.71
CA PHE A 275 11.32 -18.79 -4.46
C PHE A 275 10.87 -19.68 -3.29
N TYR A 276 11.69 -19.77 -2.25
CA TYR A 276 11.42 -20.62 -1.09
C TYR A 276 10.83 -19.85 0.09
N ASN A 277 11.19 -18.58 0.23
CA ASN A 277 10.86 -17.69 1.34
C ASN A 277 10.02 -16.47 0.91
N LEU A 278 9.70 -16.36 -0.38
CA LEU A 278 8.94 -15.25 -0.97
C LEU A 278 7.91 -15.76 -1.99
N LEU A 279 6.91 -14.95 -2.26
CA LEU A 279 5.98 -15.19 -3.37
C LEU A 279 6.50 -14.59 -4.66
N TYR A 280 6.07 -15.14 -5.79
CA TYR A 280 6.44 -14.61 -7.10
C TYR A 280 5.96 -13.14 -7.26
N PRO A 281 6.83 -12.20 -7.63
CA PRO A 281 6.48 -10.78 -7.68
C PRO A 281 5.52 -10.46 -8.84
N ARG A 282 4.65 -9.47 -8.61
CA ARG A 282 3.77 -8.86 -9.61
C ARG A 282 4.33 -7.53 -10.06
N PHE A 283 4.37 -7.37 -11.37
CA PHE A 283 5.09 -6.26 -11.98
C PHE A 283 4.22 -5.06 -12.31
N LYS A 284 2.89 -5.22 -12.48
CA LYS A 284 2.00 -4.19 -13.03
C LYS A 284 2.07 -2.85 -12.27
N ASN A 285 2.04 -2.86 -10.94
CA ASN A 285 2.14 -1.63 -10.13
C ASN A 285 3.50 -0.96 -10.27
N PHE A 286 4.57 -1.76 -10.28
CA PHE A 286 5.94 -1.28 -10.43
C PHE A 286 6.19 -0.67 -11.81
N THR A 287 5.78 -1.37 -12.89
CA THR A 287 5.95 -0.88 -14.27
C THR A 287 5.11 0.38 -14.54
N ALA A 288 3.88 0.43 -14.03
CA ALA A 288 3.03 1.61 -14.12
C ALA A 288 3.63 2.83 -13.42
N LEU A 289 4.19 2.64 -12.21
CA LEU A 289 4.84 3.73 -11.47
C LEU A 289 6.13 4.21 -12.16
N MET A 290 6.96 3.29 -12.65
CA MET A 290 8.16 3.63 -13.42
C MET A 290 7.81 4.39 -14.71
N ALA A 291 6.72 4.03 -15.38
CA ALA A 291 6.19 4.78 -16.51
C ALA A 291 5.75 6.19 -16.11
N ALA A 292 5.08 6.35 -14.97
CA ALA A 292 4.69 7.65 -14.44
C ALA A 292 5.93 8.52 -14.13
N PHE A 293 6.94 7.98 -13.44
CA PHE A 293 8.19 8.69 -13.17
C PHE A 293 8.96 9.07 -14.43
N SER A 294 9.00 8.18 -15.44
CA SER A 294 9.62 8.46 -16.73
C SER A 294 8.92 9.62 -17.44
N SER A 295 7.59 9.68 -17.39
CA SER A 295 6.82 10.76 -18.01
C SER A 295 7.00 12.10 -17.29
N ILE A 296 7.02 12.11 -15.96
CA ILE A 296 7.31 13.31 -15.15
C ILE A 296 8.73 13.84 -15.44
N LYS A 297 9.71 12.95 -15.62
CA LYS A 297 11.09 13.32 -15.96
C LYS A 297 11.33 13.55 -17.46
N ASN A 298 10.30 13.38 -18.31
CA ASN A 298 10.39 13.45 -19.76
C ASN A 298 11.47 12.53 -20.38
N ILE A 299 11.70 11.36 -19.77
CA ILE A 299 12.64 10.36 -20.29
C ILE A 299 11.89 9.45 -21.27
N LYS A 300 12.45 9.22 -22.46
CA LYS A 300 11.89 8.30 -23.44
C LYS A 300 12.23 6.85 -23.07
N ARG A 301 11.22 6.03 -22.84
CA ARG A 301 11.39 4.58 -22.57
C ARG A 301 11.78 3.83 -23.85
N LYS A 302 12.63 2.81 -23.70
CA LYS A 302 12.95 1.88 -24.80
C LYS A 302 11.67 1.19 -25.27
N LYS A 303 11.41 1.20 -26.58
CA LYS A 303 10.27 0.47 -27.16
C LYS A 303 10.51 -1.03 -27.07
N ASN A 304 9.47 -1.77 -26.73
CA ASN A 304 9.56 -3.22 -26.64
C ASN A 304 9.59 -3.81 -28.08
N ARG A 305 10.75 -4.31 -28.53
CA ARG A 305 10.89 -4.90 -29.88
C ARG A 305 9.91 -6.07 -30.09
N ASN A 306 9.61 -6.79 -29.01
CA ASN A 306 8.66 -7.91 -29.01
C ASN A 306 7.20 -7.48 -29.21
N ASN A 307 6.80 -6.26 -28.78
CA ASN A 307 5.43 -5.79 -29.00
C ASN A 307 5.19 -5.40 -30.46
N ILE A 308 6.18 -4.85 -31.15
CA ILE A 308 6.07 -4.58 -32.59
C ILE A 308 5.90 -5.89 -33.36
N ILE A 309 6.66 -6.92 -32.99
CA ILE A 309 6.56 -8.25 -33.61
C ILE A 309 5.24 -8.93 -33.24
N LYS A 310 4.77 -8.81 -31.98
CA LYS A 310 3.46 -9.36 -31.55
C LYS A 310 2.29 -8.62 -32.18
N GLU A 311 2.33 -7.29 -32.28
CA GLU A 311 1.33 -6.47 -32.98
C GLU A 311 1.35 -6.74 -34.48
N ALA A 312 2.53 -6.88 -35.09
CA ALA A 312 2.66 -7.31 -36.47
C ALA A 312 2.07 -8.71 -36.64
N ARG A 313 2.40 -9.67 -35.76
CA ARG A 313 1.86 -11.04 -35.81
C ARG A 313 0.35 -11.06 -35.58
N TYR A 314 -0.18 -10.23 -34.70
CA TYR A 314 -1.62 -10.07 -34.47
C TYR A 314 -2.32 -9.41 -35.66
N LEU A 315 -1.72 -8.39 -36.28
CA LEU A 315 -2.20 -7.79 -37.53
C LEU A 315 -2.16 -8.80 -38.66
N PHE A 316 -1.08 -9.57 -38.81
CA PHE A 316 -0.97 -10.64 -39.78
C PHE A 316 -2.02 -11.72 -39.56
N HIS A 317 -2.22 -12.16 -38.30
CA HIS A 317 -3.28 -13.11 -37.98
C HIS A 317 -4.68 -12.53 -38.25
N ARG A 318 -4.93 -11.26 -37.92
CA ARG A 318 -6.22 -10.62 -38.18
C ARG A 318 -6.49 -10.43 -39.67
N GLU A 319 -5.48 -10.06 -40.46
CA GLU A 319 -5.61 -9.93 -41.91
C GLU A 319 -5.69 -11.31 -42.58
N LEU A 320 -4.98 -12.33 -42.06
CA LEU A 320 -5.16 -13.72 -42.46
C LEU A 320 -6.56 -14.23 -42.12
N ASP A 321 -7.09 -13.99 -40.92
CA ASP A 321 -8.44 -14.38 -40.52
C ASP A 321 -9.50 -13.67 -41.37
N LYS A 322 -9.28 -12.40 -41.74
CA LYS A 322 -10.14 -11.71 -42.72
C LYS A 322 -10.06 -12.33 -44.10
N LEU A 323 -8.88 -12.74 -44.57
CA LEU A 323 -8.70 -13.41 -45.85
C LEU A 323 -9.30 -14.82 -45.84
N VAL A 324 -9.15 -15.57 -44.73
CA VAL A 324 -9.71 -16.90 -44.49
C VAL A 324 -11.23 -16.83 -44.35
N HIS A 325 -11.79 -15.82 -43.69
CA HIS A 325 -13.23 -15.60 -43.65
C HIS A 325 -13.79 -15.10 -44.99
N LYS A 326 -12.98 -14.39 -45.79
CA LYS A 326 -13.35 -14.00 -47.16
C LYS A 326 -13.30 -15.20 -48.12
N SER A 327 -12.41 -16.17 -47.91
CA SER A 327 -12.36 -17.43 -48.66
C SER A 327 -13.40 -18.44 -48.17
N MET A 328 -13.66 -18.54 -46.87
CA MET A 328 -14.71 -19.41 -46.30
C MET A 328 -16.13 -18.93 -46.63
N LYS A 329 -16.34 -17.63 -46.90
CA LYS A 329 -17.63 -17.16 -47.46
C LYS A 329 -17.93 -17.69 -48.87
N MET A 330 -16.94 -18.30 -49.55
CA MET A 330 -17.12 -18.99 -50.83
C MET A 330 -17.41 -20.50 -50.68
N GLU A 331 -17.23 -21.07 -49.48
CA GLU A 331 -17.50 -22.47 -49.18
C GLU A 331 -18.31 -22.58 -47.88
N SER A 332 -19.62 -22.37 -47.97
CA SER A 332 -20.50 -22.77 -46.89
C SER A 332 -20.66 -24.29 -46.89
N SER A 333 -20.24 -24.96 -45.82
CA SER A 333 -21.07 -25.86 -45.01
C SER A 333 -20.23 -26.92 -44.27
N LYS A 334 -20.61 -27.13 -43.00
CA LYS A 334 -20.15 -28.17 -42.06
C LYS A 334 -18.77 -27.94 -41.43
N VAL A 335 -18.73 -27.55 -40.16
CA VAL A 335 -17.99 -28.24 -39.08
C VAL A 335 -18.54 -27.75 -37.72
N SER A 336 -18.86 -28.72 -36.86
CA SER A 336 -19.31 -28.60 -35.47
C SER A 336 -18.15 -28.42 -34.47
N ASP A 337 -18.51 -27.82 -33.33
CA ASP A 337 -17.97 -28.00 -31.97
C ASP A 337 -16.45 -28.13 -31.76
N LYS A 338 -15.86 -27.06 -31.22
CA LYS A 338 -14.96 -27.14 -30.04
C LYS A 338 -15.15 -25.91 -29.16
N THR A 339 -15.81 -26.10 -28.03
CA THR A 339 -15.82 -25.20 -26.88
C THR A 339 -14.39 -25.05 -26.37
N THR A 340 -13.78 -23.90 -26.67
CA THR A 340 -12.57 -23.44 -26.01
C THR A 340 -12.95 -22.89 -24.63
N PRO A 341 -12.23 -23.22 -23.56
CA PRO A 341 -12.46 -22.58 -22.28
C PRO A 341 -12.18 -21.07 -22.44
N PRO A 342 -13.00 -20.18 -21.86
CA PRO A 342 -12.75 -18.76 -21.96
C PRO A 342 -11.45 -18.47 -21.22
N MET A 343 -10.38 -18.17 -21.97
CA MET A 343 -9.33 -17.31 -21.44
C MET A 343 -10.04 -16.04 -21.00
N ILE A 344 -10.08 -15.80 -19.69
CA ILE A 344 -10.60 -14.58 -19.10
C ILE A 344 -9.69 -13.45 -19.57
N VAL A 345 -10.04 -12.86 -20.71
CA VAL A 345 -9.53 -11.58 -21.16
C VAL A 345 -10.08 -10.57 -20.17
N ASP A 346 -9.18 -10.05 -19.35
CA ASP A 346 -9.42 -9.02 -18.35
C ASP A 346 -9.97 -7.76 -19.04
N ASN A 347 -11.30 -7.70 -19.21
CA ASN A 347 -12.04 -6.61 -19.81
C ASN A 347 -12.15 -5.38 -18.89
N SER A 348 -11.32 -5.28 -17.84
CA SER A 348 -11.31 -4.17 -16.89
C SER A 348 -10.97 -2.81 -17.52
N TYR A 349 -10.48 -2.78 -18.77
CA TYR A 349 -10.28 -1.54 -19.52
C TYR A 349 -11.56 -0.94 -20.13
N LEU A 350 -12.68 -1.69 -20.19
CA LEU A 350 -13.94 -1.20 -20.78
C LEU A 350 -14.86 -0.46 -19.79
N LEU A 351 -14.56 -0.50 -18.50
CA LEU A 351 -15.36 0.14 -17.45
C LEU A 351 -14.54 1.12 -16.61
N LYS A 352 -14.06 2.19 -17.25
CA LYS A 352 -13.65 3.40 -16.52
C LYS A 352 -14.58 4.56 -16.84
N LYS A 353 -15.56 4.75 -15.97
CA LYS A 353 -16.27 6.02 -15.81
C LYS A 353 -15.20 7.05 -15.42
N LYS A 354 -14.94 8.04 -16.28
CA LYS A 354 -14.06 9.17 -15.95
C LYS A 354 -14.62 9.84 -14.71
N GLU A 355 -13.96 9.69 -13.58
CA GLU A 355 -14.16 10.61 -12.46
C GLU A 355 -13.63 11.97 -12.92
N GLU A 356 -14.47 12.99 -12.87
CA GLU A 356 -14.11 14.37 -13.16
C GLU A 356 -13.23 14.87 -12.01
N ILE A 357 -11.91 14.86 -12.20
CA ILE A 357 -10.96 15.26 -11.16
C ILE A 357 -10.63 16.75 -11.32
N SER A 358 -10.75 17.47 -10.20
CA SER A 358 -10.67 18.92 -10.00
C SER A 358 -9.45 19.64 -10.61
N SER A 359 -9.67 20.92 -10.92
CA SER A 359 -8.74 21.88 -11.52
C SER A 359 -7.75 22.47 -10.51
N GLY A 360 -6.55 21.88 -10.43
CA GLY A 360 -5.39 22.45 -9.72
C GLY A 360 -4.19 22.59 -10.66
N LYS A 361 -3.34 23.61 -10.46
CA LYS A 361 -2.09 23.77 -11.24
C LYS A 361 -1.10 22.65 -10.86
N PRO A 362 -0.34 22.07 -11.81
CA PRO A 362 0.62 21.01 -11.54
C PRO A 362 1.79 21.53 -10.69
N LYS A 363 2.14 20.79 -9.62
CA LYS A 363 3.30 21.07 -8.75
C LYS A 363 4.56 20.38 -9.29
N VAL A 364 5.74 20.92 -8.97
CA VAL A 364 7.02 20.36 -9.39
C VAL A 364 7.38 19.14 -8.53
N VAL A 365 7.28 17.94 -9.11
CA VAL A 365 7.58 16.67 -8.44
C VAL A 365 9.10 16.42 -8.39
N ARG A 366 9.64 16.21 -7.19
CA ARG A 366 11.07 15.93 -6.98
C ARG A 366 11.28 14.45 -6.69
N ILE A 367 11.69 13.69 -7.70
CA ILE A 367 11.95 12.25 -7.55
C ILE A 367 13.32 12.01 -6.89
N ASN A 368 13.34 11.16 -5.87
CA ASN A 368 14.56 10.67 -5.20
C ASN A 368 15.41 9.84 -6.18
N PRO A 369 16.74 10.02 -6.23
CA PRO A 369 17.61 9.21 -7.09
C PRO A 369 17.66 7.72 -6.71
N TYR A 370 17.21 7.35 -5.51
CA TYR A 370 17.26 5.98 -5.02
C TYR A 370 15.86 5.35 -4.85
N ILE A 371 15.78 4.06 -5.18
CA ILE A 371 14.72 3.14 -4.76
C ILE A 371 15.25 2.41 -3.52
N TYR A 372 14.44 2.34 -2.48
CA TYR A 372 14.75 1.59 -1.27
C TYR A 372 14.14 0.20 -1.33
N ASP A 373 15.00 -0.80 -1.24
CA ASP A 373 14.64 -2.19 -1.24
C ASP A 373 14.66 -2.75 0.18
N VAL A 374 13.47 -2.91 0.75
CA VAL A 374 13.28 -3.30 2.15
C VAL A 374 12.97 -4.80 2.22
N THR A 375 13.68 -5.50 3.08
CA THR A 375 13.43 -6.91 3.42
C THR A 375 13.07 -7.01 4.88
N ILE A 376 11.89 -7.54 5.17
CA ILE A 376 11.34 -7.68 6.52
C ILE A 376 11.22 -9.16 6.85
N ILE A 377 11.63 -9.55 8.06
CA ILE A 377 11.42 -10.88 8.61
C ILE A 377 11.00 -10.76 10.08
N TYR A 378 9.99 -11.54 10.47
CA TYR A 378 9.58 -11.66 11.87
C TYR A 378 10.01 -13.02 12.42
N TYR A 379 10.60 -13.00 13.60
CA TYR A 379 10.99 -14.16 14.37
C TYR A 379 10.33 -14.14 15.74
N ARG A 380 10.01 -15.32 16.27
CA ARG A 380 9.65 -15.55 17.66
C ARG A 380 10.80 -16.27 18.33
N VAL A 381 11.23 -15.76 19.47
CA VAL A 381 12.28 -16.40 20.27
C VAL A 381 11.61 -17.41 21.19
N LYS A 382 11.70 -18.70 20.86
CA LYS A 382 11.25 -19.76 21.76
C LYS A 382 12.41 -20.31 22.55
N TYR A 383 12.22 -20.54 23.83
CA TYR A 383 13.15 -21.33 24.62
C TYR A 383 12.76 -22.81 24.50
N THR A 384 13.65 -23.63 23.97
CA THR A 384 13.41 -25.07 23.84
C THR A 384 14.46 -25.84 24.64
N ASP A 385 13.98 -26.76 25.50
CA ASP A 385 14.85 -27.73 26.20
C ASP A 385 15.28 -28.90 25.27
N SER A 386 14.75 -28.92 24.04
CA SER A 386 14.85 -30.00 23.06
C SER A 386 15.01 -29.45 21.63
N GLY A 387 16.01 -28.61 21.36
CA GLY A 387 16.33 -28.19 19.99
C GLY A 387 17.17 -29.24 19.26
N HIS A 388 16.86 -29.52 17.99
CA HIS A 388 17.70 -30.34 17.10
C HIS A 388 18.50 -29.44 16.15
N ASP A 389 19.79 -29.71 15.98
CA ASP A 389 20.65 -28.95 15.08
C ASP A 389 20.42 -29.40 13.62
N HIS A 390 19.51 -28.71 12.93
CA HIS A 390 19.23 -28.97 11.51
C HIS A 390 20.40 -28.61 10.59
N THR A 391 21.46 -27.98 11.10
CA THR A 391 22.62 -27.56 10.28
C THR A 391 23.72 -28.61 10.22
N ASN A 392 23.90 -29.43 11.26
CA ASN A 392 24.93 -30.47 11.32
C ASN A 392 24.37 -31.91 11.26
N GLY A 393 23.05 -32.09 11.23
CA GLY A 393 22.42 -33.42 11.20
C GLY A 393 22.58 -34.21 12.50
N ASP A 394 23.00 -33.54 13.59
CA ASP A 394 23.18 -34.16 14.89
C ASP A 394 21.86 -34.03 15.67
N LEU A 395 21.27 -35.17 16.03
CA LEU A 395 19.99 -35.28 16.76
C LEU A 395 20.12 -34.91 18.25
N ARG A 396 21.27 -34.39 18.67
CA ARG A 396 21.54 -34.08 20.08
C ARG A 396 20.68 -32.91 20.52
N LEU A 397 19.95 -33.15 21.61
CA LEU A 397 19.08 -32.18 22.25
C LEU A 397 19.97 -31.13 22.93
N HIS A 398 19.84 -29.88 22.53
CA HIS A 398 20.49 -28.76 23.20
C HIS A 398 19.45 -27.86 23.86
N LYS A 399 19.74 -27.40 25.07
CA LYS A 399 19.00 -26.30 25.71
C LYS A 399 19.44 -25.00 25.06
N GLY A 400 18.51 -24.24 24.53
CA GLY A 400 18.83 -22.98 23.87
C GLY A 400 17.61 -22.20 23.42
N TYR A 401 17.86 -21.00 22.91
CA TYR A 401 16.83 -20.26 22.18
C TYR A 401 16.77 -20.76 20.74
N GLN A 402 15.56 -20.76 20.16
CA GLN A 402 15.30 -21.05 18.76
C GLN A 402 14.49 -19.90 18.17
N LEU A 403 14.93 -19.34 17.05
CA LEU A 403 14.15 -18.36 16.30
C LEU A 403 13.22 -19.09 15.32
N GLU A 404 11.92 -18.98 15.55
CA GLU A 404 10.91 -19.45 14.61
C GLU A 404 10.39 -18.28 13.78
N GLN A 405 10.37 -18.43 12.45
CA GLN A 405 9.76 -17.43 11.59
C GLN A 405 8.25 -17.40 11.82
N ILE A 406 7.70 -16.22 12.07
CA ILE A 406 6.27 -16.02 12.30
C ILE A 406 5.68 -14.99 11.33
N SER A 407 4.35 -14.97 11.25
CA SER A 407 3.57 -13.88 10.66
C SER A 407 2.66 -13.35 11.75
N PRO A 408 3.12 -12.38 12.57
CA PRO A 408 2.36 -11.92 13.72
C PRO A 408 1.07 -11.26 13.27
N THR A 409 0.00 -11.41 14.05
CA THR A 409 -1.27 -10.74 13.76
C THR A 409 -1.26 -9.31 14.29
N ILE A 410 -2.19 -8.48 13.80
CA ILE A 410 -2.30 -7.10 14.30
C ILE A 410 -2.67 -7.10 15.80
N PHE A 411 -3.56 -8.01 16.22
CA PHE A 411 -4.00 -8.06 17.62
C PHE A 411 -2.86 -8.46 18.56
N GLU A 412 -2.01 -9.42 18.16
CA GLU A 412 -0.83 -9.80 18.92
C GLU A 412 0.13 -8.60 19.13
N MET A 413 0.29 -7.77 18.09
CA MET A 413 1.15 -6.58 18.14
C MET A 413 0.51 -5.42 18.92
N ILE A 414 -0.83 -5.27 18.92
CA ILE A 414 -1.53 -4.19 19.63
C ILE A 414 -1.80 -4.53 21.10
N GLN A 415 -1.86 -5.81 21.47
CA GLN A 415 -2.18 -6.23 22.85
C GLN A 415 -1.18 -5.60 23.84
N PRO A 416 -1.65 -4.96 24.93
CA PRO A 416 -0.75 -4.44 25.96
C PRO A 416 0.03 -5.57 26.62
N GLU A 417 1.26 -5.26 27.02
CA GLU A 417 2.02 -6.10 27.94
C GLU A 417 1.45 -5.83 29.34
N MET A 418 0.76 -6.80 29.94
CA MET A 418 0.38 -6.66 31.35
C MET A 418 1.65 -6.83 32.20
N GLU A 419 1.98 -5.80 32.98
CA GLU A 419 3.10 -5.81 33.95
C GLU A 419 2.78 -6.65 35.20
N SER A 420 2.06 -7.77 35.06
CA SER A 420 2.02 -8.73 36.15
C SER A 420 3.33 -9.50 36.16
N GLU A 421 4.12 -9.34 37.22
CA GLU A 421 5.43 -10.01 37.45
C GLU A 421 5.37 -11.54 37.26
N ASN A 422 4.18 -12.13 37.29
CA ASN A 422 3.94 -13.56 37.07
C ASN A 422 3.64 -13.95 35.60
N ASN A 423 3.27 -13.02 34.71
CA ASN A 423 2.89 -13.31 33.31
C ASN A 423 3.92 -12.85 32.27
N ILE A 424 4.91 -12.03 32.64
CA ILE A 424 6.00 -11.62 31.73
C ILE A 424 6.81 -12.85 31.25
N LYS A 425 6.77 -13.95 32.00
CA LYS A 425 7.47 -15.20 31.68
C LYS A 425 6.82 -16.04 30.57
N ASP A 426 5.59 -15.74 30.15
CA ASP A 426 4.81 -16.65 29.28
C ASP A 426 4.63 -16.19 27.82
N LYS A 427 5.12 -15.00 27.43
CA LYS A 427 5.04 -14.57 26.02
C LYS A 427 6.43 -14.46 25.40
N ASP A 428 6.71 -15.37 24.48
CA ASP A 428 7.93 -15.36 23.65
C ASP A 428 8.11 -13.99 22.95
N PRO A 429 9.30 -13.38 23.01
CA PRO A 429 9.55 -12.11 22.36
C PRO A 429 9.56 -12.21 20.83
N ILE A 430 9.13 -11.13 20.19
CA ILE A 430 9.10 -10.99 18.74
C ILE A 430 10.28 -10.13 18.31
N VAL A 431 11.10 -10.69 17.44
CA VAL A 431 12.27 -10.04 16.84
C VAL A 431 11.95 -9.72 15.38
N VAL A 432 12.00 -8.45 15.01
CA VAL A 432 11.78 -7.97 13.65
C VAL A 432 13.13 -7.62 13.05
N MET A 433 13.55 -8.36 12.03
CA MET A 433 14.76 -8.05 11.28
C MET A 433 14.41 -7.25 10.02
N VAL A 434 15.06 -6.12 9.84
CA VAL A 434 14.89 -5.22 8.70
C VAL A 434 16.23 -5.03 8.00
N ASN A 435 16.28 -5.32 6.70
CA ASN A 435 17.41 -5.00 5.84
C ASN A 435 16.98 -4.01 4.76
N VAL A 436 17.78 -2.97 4.53
CA VAL A 436 17.50 -1.93 3.52
C VAL A 436 18.66 -1.85 2.54
N LYS A 437 18.37 -1.89 1.23
CA LYS A 437 19.36 -1.65 0.16
C LYS A 437 18.93 -0.51 -0.74
N LYS A 438 19.87 0.33 -1.19
CA LYS A 438 19.63 1.41 -2.16
C LYS A 438 19.94 0.98 -3.58
N HIS A 439 19.06 1.34 -4.50
CA HIS A 439 19.25 1.14 -5.94
C HIS A 439 19.01 2.43 -6.71
N GLN A 440 19.84 2.73 -7.71
CA GLN A 440 19.67 3.93 -8.52
C GLN A 440 18.45 3.81 -9.44
N ILE A 441 17.57 4.82 -9.42
CA ILE A 441 16.35 4.84 -10.24
C ILE A 441 16.62 5.23 -11.70
N GLN A 442 17.65 6.06 -11.93
CA GLN A 442 17.93 6.67 -13.23
C GLN A 442 18.04 5.67 -14.40
N PRO A 443 18.77 4.54 -14.31
CA PRO A 443 18.82 3.58 -15.41
C PRO A 443 17.46 2.93 -15.69
N LEU A 444 16.66 2.70 -14.64
CA LEU A 444 15.38 2.00 -14.73
C LEU A 444 14.31 2.84 -15.43
N LEU A 445 14.38 4.17 -15.34
CA LEU A 445 13.42 5.07 -16.01
C LEU A 445 13.41 4.89 -17.54
N ALA A 446 14.52 4.45 -18.14
CA ALA A 446 14.62 4.22 -19.59
C ALA A 446 14.21 2.81 -20.02
N TYR A 447 14.00 1.87 -19.10
CA TYR A 447 13.76 0.46 -19.43
C TYR A 447 12.36 0.23 -20.02
N ASN A 448 12.24 -0.78 -20.89
CA ASN A 448 10.94 -1.33 -21.30
C ASN A 448 10.34 -2.16 -20.14
N ASP A 449 9.07 -2.54 -20.25
CA ASP A 449 8.40 -3.29 -19.19
C ASP A 449 9.10 -4.64 -18.94
N GLU A 450 9.44 -5.40 -19.98
CA GLU A 450 10.14 -6.69 -19.85
C GLU A 450 11.49 -6.60 -19.10
N SER A 451 12.28 -5.54 -19.32
CA SER A 451 13.53 -5.34 -18.57
C SER A 451 13.28 -4.91 -17.12
N LEU A 452 12.19 -4.18 -16.86
CA LEU A 452 11.79 -3.84 -15.49
C LEU A 452 11.30 -5.07 -14.73
N GLU A 453 10.55 -5.95 -15.39
CA GLU A 453 10.09 -7.23 -14.85
C GLU A 453 11.29 -8.09 -14.45
N LYS A 454 12.23 -8.29 -15.37
CA LYS A 454 13.46 -9.03 -15.11
C LYS A 454 14.33 -8.39 -14.03
N TRP A 455 14.40 -7.06 -13.97
CA TRP A 455 15.12 -6.36 -12.90
C TRP A 455 14.49 -6.65 -11.53
N LEU A 456 13.16 -6.55 -11.42
CA LEU A 456 12.44 -6.83 -10.19
C LEU A 456 12.59 -8.30 -9.78
N GLU A 457 12.46 -9.23 -10.73
CA GLU A 457 12.65 -10.66 -10.49
C GLU A 457 14.04 -10.96 -9.93
N ASN A 458 15.10 -10.37 -10.50
CA ASN A 458 16.46 -10.50 -9.98
C ASN A 458 16.61 -9.93 -8.56
N ARG A 459 15.92 -8.83 -8.22
CA ARG A 459 15.90 -8.33 -6.83
C ARG A 459 15.24 -9.34 -5.90
N TRP A 460 14.15 -9.97 -6.32
CA TRP A 460 13.47 -11.00 -5.54
C TRP A 460 14.36 -12.23 -5.29
N ILE A 461 15.15 -12.65 -6.27
CA ILE A 461 16.14 -13.74 -6.09
C ILE A 461 17.17 -13.38 -5.03
N GLU A 462 17.70 -12.15 -5.09
CA GLU A 462 18.67 -11.68 -4.10
C GLU A 462 18.06 -11.58 -2.71
N LYS A 463 16.79 -11.17 -2.58
CA LYS A 463 16.08 -11.15 -1.31
C LYS A 463 15.85 -12.56 -0.75
N ASP A 464 15.42 -13.50 -1.59
CA ASP A 464 15.16 -14.88 -1.16
C ASP A 464 16.45 -15.49 -0.57
N ARG A 465 17.59 -15.30 -1.27
CA ARG A 465 18.92 -15.69 -0.79
C ARG A 465 19.34 -14.98 0.49
N LEU A 466 19.04 -13.68 0.61
CA LEU A 466 19.33 -12.92 1.82
C LEU A 466 18.56 -13.49 3.00
N ILE A 467 17.27 -13.80 2.83
CA ILE A 467 16.44 -14.41 3.87
C ILE A 467 17.00 -15.78 4.27
N GLU A 468 17.39 -16.62 3.31
CA GLU A 468 18.04 -17.90 3.61
C GLU A 468 19.36 -17.72 4.38
N SER A 469 20.17 -16.72 4.01
CA SER A 469 21.43 -16.44 4.69
C SER A 469 21.20 -15.96 6.12
N LEU A 470 20.19 -15.12 6.35
CA LEU A 470 19.81 -14.66 7.68
C LEU A 470 19.33 -15.82 8.53
N GLN A 471 18.50 -16.72 7.98
CA GLN A 471 18.08 -17.95 8.65
C GLN A 471 19.26 -18.84 9.06
N LYS A 472 20.29 -18.99 8.19
CA LYS A 472 21.48 -19.81 8.48
C LYS A 472 22.45 -19.16 9.46
N ASN A 473 22.55 -17.83 9.46
CA ASN A 473 23.50 -17.08 10.28
C ASN A 473 23.00 -16.82 11.71
N ILE A 474 21.72 -17.07 12.00
CA ILE A 474 21.20 -17.09 13.37
C ILE A 474 21.74 -18.34 14.08
N LYS A 475 22.97 -18.24 14.59
CA LYS A 475 23.50 -19.13 15.62
C LYS A 475 23.29 -18.43 16.95
N ILE A 476 22.43 -18.99 17.80
CA ILE A 476 22.27 -18.52 19.16
C ILE A 476 23.44 -19.11 19.94
N GLU A 477 24.42 -18.28 20.27
CA GLU A 477 25.49 -18.66 21.18
C GLU A 477 24.88 -18.95 22.56
N THR A 478 24.89 -20.21 22.94
CA THR A 478 24.71 -20.63 24.33
C THR A 478 25.97 -20.22 25.09
N LYS A 479 25.81 -19.34 26.09
CA LYS A 479 26.88 -19.06 27.06
C LYS A 479 26.93 -20.13 28.13
#